data_AF-A0A1H6QZN5-F1
#
_entry.id   AF-A0A1H6QZN5-F1
#
_cell.length_a   1.000
_cell.length_b   1.000
_cell.length_c   1.000
_cell.angle_alpha   90.00
_cell.angle_beta   90.00
_cell.angle_gamma   90.00
#
_symmetry.space_group_name_H-M   'P 1'
#
loop_
_entity.id
_entity.type
_entity.pdbx_description
1 polymer ?
#
loop_
_entity_poly.entity_id
_entity_poly.type
_entity_poly.pdbx_seq_one_letter_code
_entity_poly.pdbx_strand_id
1 'polypeptide(L)' 'MDPIKTVEYARALYTAHGGKAEAEVAEKVRHCEAAGRKAEAEDWQAVRRAIAGLRGPHQG' A
#
# COMPACT_ATOMS: atom_id res chain seq x y z
N MET A 1 -4.21 -10.86 3.79
CA MET A 1 -4.97 -9.86 4.58
C MET A 1 -6.41 -9.71 4.06
N ASP A 2 -7.37 -9.37 4.93
CA ASP A 2 -8.75 -9.08 4.50
C ASP A 2 -8.80 -7.80 3.64
N PRO A 3 -9.63 -7.76 2.57
CA PRO A 3 -9.71 -6.61 1.68
C PRO A 3 -10.21 -5.33 2.38
N ILE A 4 -11.14 -5.46 3.34
CA ILE A 4 -11.62 -4.31 4.13
C ILE A 4 -10.48 -3.70 4.96
N LYS A 5 -9.75 -4.54 5.70
CA LYS A 5 -8.60 -4.09 6.51
C LYS A 5 -7.52 -3.46 5.63
N THR A 6 -7.32 -3.98 4.42
CA THR A 6 -6.35 -3.45 3.45
C THR A 6 -6.69 -2.00 3.08
N VAL A 7 -7.96 -1.72 2.77
CA VAL A 7 -8.43 -0.38 2.40
C VAL A 7 -8.38 0.58 3.59
N GLU A 8 -8.77 0.13 4.79
CA GLU A 8 -8.68 0.95 6.00
C GLU A 8 -7.23 1.32 6.33
N TYR A 9 -6.33 0.33 6.23
CA TYR A 9 -4.91 0.54 6.46
C TYR A 9 -4.29 1.47 5.42
N ALA A 10 -4.61 1.28 4.14
CA ALA A 10 -4.22 2.16 3.05
C ALA A 10 -4.69 3.61 3.29
N ARG A 11 -5.93 3.81 3.73
CA ARG A 11 -6.49 5.12 4.02
C ARG A 11 -5.82 5.78 5.22
N ALA A 12 -5.55 5.03 6.29
CA ALA A 12 -4.83 5.52 7.45
C ALA A 12 -3.40 5.95 7.08
N LEU A 13 -2.69 5.13 6.29
CA LEU A 13 -1.34 5.41 5.82
C LEU A 13 -1.31 6.65 4.91
N TYR A 14 -2.24 6.74 3.96
CA TYR A 14 -2.35 7.88 3.06
C TYR A 14 -2.73 9.17 3.80
N THR A 15 -3.58 9.09 4.82
CA THR A 15 -3.94 10.26 5.63
C THR A 15 -2.76 10.75 6.48
N ALA A 16 -1.95 9.83 7.02
CA ALA A 16 -0.81 10.17 7.86
C ALA A 16 0.44 10.61 7.07
N HIS A 17 0.72 9.97 5.92
CA HIS A 17 1.96 10.17 5.15
C HIS A 17 1.73 10.88 3.79
N GLY A 18 0.47 11.06 3.38
CA GLY A 18 0.12 11.69 2.10
C GLY A 18 0.70 10.94 0.91
N GLY A 19 1.32 11.68 -0.01
CA GLY A 19 1.98 11.11 -1.19
C GLY A 19 3.20 10.23 -0.88
N LYS A 20 3.77 10.30 0.33
CA LYS A 20 4.90 9.43 0.72
C LYS A 20 4.46 8.01 1.08
N ALA A 21 3.17 7.81 1.38
CA ALA A 21 2.61 6.51 1.74
C ALA A 21 2.86 5.45 0.66
N GLU A 22 2.78 5.83 -0.62
CA GLU A 22 3.04 4.89 -1.72
C GLU A 22 4.51 4.46 -1.78
N ALA A 23 5.44 5.40 -1.56
CA ALA A 23 6.87 5.11 -1.56
C ALA A 23 7.23 4.13 -0.43
N GLU A 24 6.73 4.37 0.78
CA GLU A 24 6.99 3.49 1.92
C GLU A 24 6.41 2.08 1.71
N VAL A 25 5.20 1.97 1.15
CA VAL A 25 4.63 0.67 0.82
C VAL A 25 5.42 -0.02 -0.30
N ALA A 26 5.87 0.71 -1.31
CA ALA A 26 6.68 0.15 -2.39
C ALA A 26 8.04 -0.38 -1.88
N GLU A 27 8.69 0.32 -0.96
CA GLU A 27 9.90 -0.16 -0.29
C GLU A 27 9.64 -1.42 0.54
N LYS A 28 8.50 -1.45 1.25
CA LYS A 28 8.09 -2.61 2.05
C LYS A 28 7.82 -3.86 1.20
N VAL A 29 7.18 -3.69 0.04
CA VAL A 29 6.98 -4.79 -0.93
C VAL A 29 8.34 -5.38 -1.31
N ARG A 30 9.28 -4.54 -1.77
CA ARG A 30 10.62 -4.98 -2.20
C ARG A 30 11.37 -5.68 -1.07
N HIS A 31 11.28 -5.16 0.15
CA HIS A 31 11.92 -5.76 1.31
C HIS A 31 11.29 -7.12 1.66
N CYS A 32 9.97 -7.27 1.55
CA CYS A 32 9.30 -8.55 1.77
C CYS A 32 9.63 -9.57 0.67
N GLU A 33 9.72 -9.14 -0.59
CA GLU A 33 10.16 -9.99 -1.70
C GLU A 33 11.60 -10.47 -1.50
N ALA A 34 12.51 -9.55 -1.14
CA ALA A 34 13.91 -9.87 -0.86
C ALA A 34 14.06 -10.82 0.34
N ALA A 35 13.20 -10.70 1.35
CA ALA A 35 13.16 -11.57 2.51
C ALA A 35 12.42 -12.90 2.27
N GLY A 36 11.90 -13.15 1.06
CA GLY A 36 11.14 -14.35 0.73
C GLY A 36 9.73 -14.40 1.31
N ARG A 37 9.24 -13.31 1.92
CA ARG A 37 7.91 -13.20 2.53
C ARG A 37 6.85 -12.84 1.50
N LYS A 38 6.53 -13.80 0.62
CA LYS A 38 5.60 -13.62 -0.50
C LYS A 38 4.19 -13.20 -0.06
N ALA A 39 3.63 -13.83 0.97
CA ALA A 39 2.29 -13.49 1.47
C ALA A 39 2.21 -12.05 1.99
N GLU A 40 3.23 -11.59 2.73
CA GLU A 40 3.32 -10.19 3.15
C GLU A 40 3.48 -9.25 1.95
N ALA A 41 4.32 -9.60 0.97
CA ALA A 41 4.49 -8.80 -0.24
C ALA A 41 3.18 -8.63 -1.01
N GLU A 42 2.34 -9.67 -1.08
CA GLU A 42 1.00 -9.62 -1.69
C GLU A 42 0.05 -8.71 -0.90
N ASP A 43 0.10 -8.75 0.43
CA ASP A 43 -0.68 -7.86 1.29
C ASP A 43 -0.25 -6.39 1.10
N TRP A 44 1.05 -6.12 1.10
CA TRP A 44 1.59 -4.77 0.83
C TRP A 44 1.26 -4.28 -0.60
N GLN A 45 1.28 -5.18 -1.59
CA GLN A 45 0.82 -4.89 -2.95
C GLN A 45 -0.66 -4.49 -3.00
N ALA A 46 -1.52 -5.18 -2.24
CA ALA A 46 -2.94 -4.84 -2.14
C ALA A 46 -3.15 -3.46 -1.48
N VAL A 47 -2.41 -3.15 -0.41
CA VAL A 47 -2.40 -1.83 0.22
C VAL A 47 -1.96 -0.76 -0.77
N ARG A 48 -0.89 -0.99 -1.55
CA ARG A 48 -0.39 -0.05 -2.56
C ARG A 48 -1.46 0.30 -3.60
N ARG A 49 -2.16 -0.71 -4.11
CA ARG A 49 -3.26 -0.52 -5.07
C ARG A 49 -4.40 0.30 -4.48
N ALA A 50 -4.75 0.06 -3.22
CA ALA A 50 -5.76 0.85 -2.52
C ALA A 50 -5.32 2.32 -2.37
N ILE A 51 -4.06 2.58 -1.98
CA ILE A 51 -3.51 3.95 -1.90
C ILE A 51 -3.56 4.64 -3.27
N ALA A 52 -3.17 3.94 -4.35
CA ALA A 52 -3.24 4.48 -5.70
C ALA A 52 -4.67 4.82 -6.13
N GLY A 53 -5.65 4.00 -5.72
CA GLY A 53 -7.07 4.28 -5.90
C GLY A 53 -7.57 5.50 -5.11
N LEU A 54 -7.05 5.74 -3.90
CA LEU A 54 -7.38 6.90 -3.06
C LEU A 54 -6.85 8.23 -3.62
N ARG A 55 -5.73 8.22 -4.36
CA ARG A 55 -5.26 9.40 -5.12
C ARG A 55 -6.29 9.85 -6.17
N GLY A 56 -7.15 8.94 -6.62
CA GLY A 56 -8.15 9.14 -7.66
C GLY A 56 -7.55 9.44 -9.05
N PRO A 57 -8.31 9.31 -10.14
CA PRO A 57 -7.92 9.80 -11.46
C PRO A 57 -7.94 11.34 -11.58
N HIS A 58 -8.03 12.11 -10.49
CA HIS A 58 -8.23 13.57 -10.49
C HIS A 58 -6.97 14.39 -10.16
N GLN A 59 -5.78 13.88 -10.46
CA GLN A 59 -4.63 14.76 -10.75
C GLN A 59 -4.36 14.73 -12.26
N GLY A 60 -5.32 15.27 -13.01
CA GLY A 60 -5.16 15.74 -14.37
C GLY A 60 -5.47 17.23 -14.39
#